data_AF-A0A482PR74-F1
#
_entry.id   AF-A0A482PR74-F1
#
_cell.length_a   1.000
_cell.length_b   1.000
_cell.length_c   1.000
_cell.angle_alpha   90.00
_cell.angle_beta   90.00
_cell.angle_gamma   90.00
#
_symmetry.space_group_name_H-M   'P 1'
#
loop_
_entity.id
_entity.type
_entity.pdbx_description
1 polymer ?
#
loop_
_entity_poly.entity_id
_entity_poly.type
_entity_poly.pdbx_seq_one_letter_code
_entity_poly.pdbx_strand_id
1 'polypeptide(L)'
;MTLFTLMKTPAPPGVGASCVRQHFPRHTCDACRQACPVGAISFTANAATLDSERCIRCGHCAFACPVDALENVPTARRPFRHGMLVAPFTAQAASVDELLMWHLQYGIRALEIEPDAHPAWVLAVAALNIQLNALGEPQWQLIPPTTKPVNVFRRHLLHVSEEKVQTASVDASQRVRRSGMPHVQEHAVLLDAVNCVLCGACERVCQQQVIKIDELALRTDAARCTGCNNCAVVCPTKAIATKAVAGVSQPATFTFTRKVCPDCRRTFATFTAEDKRCPICQRHEYGMRGR
;
A
#
# COMPACT_ATOMS: atom_id res chain seq x y z
N MET A 1 30.46 -20.33 -32.16
CA MET A 1 29.00 -20.20 -32.32
C MET A 1 28.43 -19.73 -31.01
N THR A 2 28.29 -18.42 -30.85
CA THR A 2 27.78 -17.79 -29.64
C THR A 2 26.28 -18.04 -29.57
N LEU A 3 25.83 -18.82 -28.59
CA LEU A 3 24.42 -19.06 -28.31
C LEU A 3 23.76 -17.71 -28.00
N PHE A 4 22.96 -17.20 -28.93
CA PHE A 4 22.00 -16.14 -28.67
C PHE A 4 21.06 -16.63 -27.58
N THR A 5 21.22 -16.12 -26.36
CA THR A 5 20.22 -16.27 -25.31
C THR A 5 18.97 -15.56 -25.84
N LEU A 6 17.92 -16.33 -26.17
CA LEU A 6 16.62 -15.78 -26.51
C LEU A 6 16.23 -14.79 -25.41
N MET A 7 16.21 -13.50 -25.74
CA MET A 7 15.71 -12.46 -24.86
C MET A 7 14.25 -12.81 -24.60
N LYS A 8 13.99 -13.44 -23.45
CA LYS A 8 12.65 -13.81 -23.00
C LYS A 8 11.85 -12.51 -22.96
N THR A 9 10.83 -12.41 -23.81
CA THR A 9 9.93 -11.26 -23.79
C THR A 9 9.40 -11.11 -22.36
N PRO A 10 9.44 -9.90 -21.78
CA PRO A 10 8.91 -9.71 -20.44
C PRO A 10 7.44 -10.12 -20.45
N ALA A 11 7.04 -10.89 -19.44
CA ALA A 11 5.68 -11.37 -19.33
C ALA A 11 4.70 -10.17 -19.34
N PRO A 12 3.50 -10.33 -19.91
CA PRO A 12 2.53 -9.24 -19.96
C PRO A 12 2.15 -8.76 -18.54
N PRO A 13 1.65 -7.52 -18.41
CA PRO A 13 1.10 -7.03 -17.16
C PRO A 13 0.02 -7.98 -16.63
N GLY A 14 0.03 -8.25 -15.33
CA GLY A 14 -0.84 -9.27 -14.74
C GLY A 14 -1.01 -9.15 -13.23
N VAL A 15 -1.74 -10.12 -12.67
CA VAL A 15 -1.95 -10.26 -11.23
C VAL A 15 -1.24 -11.54 -10.77
N GLY A 16 -0.27 -11.36 -9.89
CA GLY A 16 0.56 -12.40 -9.30
C GLY A 16 -0.10 -13.17 -8.16
N ALA A 17 0.65 -14.17 -7.67
CA ALA A 17 0.21 -15.10 -6.62
C ALA A 17 -0.11 -14.40 -5.28
N SER A 18 0.58 -13.30 -4.96
CA SER A 18 0.39 -12.55 -3.70
C SER A 18 -1.01 -11.93 -3.55
N CYS A 19 -1.86 -11.98 -4.58
CA CYS A 19 -3.22 -11.46 -4.52
C CYS A 19 -3.99 -12.07 -3.35
N VAL A 20 -4.49 -11.21 -2.43
CA VAL A 20 -5.21 -11.66 -1.23
C VAL A 20 -6.42 -12.54 -1.54
N ARG A 21 -7.07 -12.35 -2.69
CA ARG A 21 -8.23 -13.18 -3.10
C ARG A 21 -7.84 -14.63 -3.37
N GLN A 22 -6.60 -14.89 -3.79
CA GLN A 22 -6.09 -16.24 -4.06
C GLN A 22 -5.81 -17.01 -2.75
N HIS A 23 -5.44 -16.30 -1.70
CA HIS A 23 -5.13 -16.89 -0.39
C HIS A 23 -6.31 -16.87 0.59
N PHE A 24 -7.24 -15.93 0.41
CA PHE A 24 -8.38 -15.71 1.28
C PHE A 24 -9.67 -15.63 0.44
N PRO A 25 -10.38 -16.74 0.23
CA PRO A 25 -11.55 -16.79 -0.66
C PRO A 25 -12.69 -15.82 -0.29
N ARG A 26 -12.78 -15.41 0.98
CA ARG A 26 -13.78 -14.45 1.47
C ARG A 26 -13.29 -13.01 1.47
N HIS A 27 -12.10 -12.74 0.94
CA HIS A 27 -11.54 -11.40 0.93
C HIS A 27 -12.23 -10.54 -0.13
N THR A 28 -12.72 -9.38 0.29
CA THR A 28 -13.49 -8.46 -0.55
C THR A 28 -12.64 -7.37 -1.20
N CYS A 29 -11.32 -7.54 -1.27
CA CYS A 29 -10.44 -6.48 -1.77
C CYS A 29 -10.71 -6.25 -3.25
N ASP A 30 -10.92 -4.98 -3.60
CA ASP A 30 -11.10 -4.51 -4.96
C ASP A 30 -10.33 -3.22 -5.29
N ALA A 31 -9.32 -2.88 -4.48
CA ALA A 31 -8.54 -1.64 -4.58
C ALA A 31 -7.96 -1.40 -6.00
N CYS A 32 -7.41 -2.45 -6.63
CA CYS A 32 -6.86 -2.34 -7.99
C CYS A 32 -7.93 -2.06 -9.05
N ARG A 33 -9.17 -2.54 -8.86
CA ARG A 33 -10.30 -2.24 -9.76
C ARG A 33 -10.76 -0.81 -9.60
N GLN A 34 -10.91 -0.35 -8.36
CA GLN A 34 -11.31 1.03 -8.06
C GLN A 34 -10.30 2.06 -8.59
N ALA A 35 -9.01 1.72 -8.54
CA ALA A 35 -7.94 2.59 -9.03
C ALA A 35 -7.74 2.56 -10.55
N CYS A 36 -8.40 1.67 -11.30
CA CYS A 36 -8.15 1.53 -12.74
C CYS A 36 -9.03 2.50 -13.55
N PRO A 37 -8.46 3.55 -14.18
CA PRO A 37 -9.26 4.56 -14.89
C PRO A 37 -9.93 4.04 -16.17
N VAL A 38 -9.41 2.94 -16.72
CA VAL A 38 -9.87 2.34 -17.99
C VAL A 38 -10.61 1.01 -17.78
N GLY A 39 -10.87 0.62 -16.53
CA GLY A 39 -11.62 -0.60 -16.21
C GLY A 39 -10.99 -1.89 -16.75
N ALA A 40 -9.65 -1.97 -16.79
CA ALA A 40 -8.91 -3.15 -17.24
C ALA A 40 -8.79 -4.26 -16.19
N ILE A 41 -9.31 -4.06 -14.97
CA ILE A 41 -9.26 -5.05 -13.88
C ILE A 41 -10.63 -5.68 -13.68
N SER A 42 -10.67 -7.00 -13.67
CA SER A 42 -11.85 -7.82 -13.40
C SER A 42 -11.58 -8.82 -12.26
N PHE A 43 -12.63 -9.50 -11.78
CA PHE A 43 -12.49 -10.56 -10.78
C PHE A 43 -13.07 -11.86 -11.30
N THR A 44 -12.33 -12.94 -11.08
CA THR A 44 -12.86 -14.30 -11.10
C THR A 44 -13.30 -14.69 -9.69
N ALA A 45 -13.73 -15.95 -9.50
CA ALA A 45 -14.10 -16.46 -8.18
C ALA A 45 -13.02 -16.18 -7.12
N ASN A 46 -11.74 -16.42 -7.45
CA ASN A 46 -10.64 -16.42 -6.48
C ASN A 46 -9.47 -15.48 -6.83
N ALA A 47 -9.54 -14.68 -7.90
CA ALA A 47 -8.43 -13.81 -8.28
C ALA A 47 -8.90 -12.52 -8.95
N ALA A 48 -8.06 -11.49 -8.89
CA ALA A 48 -8.15 -10.39 -9.84
C ALA A 48 -7.50 -10.80 -11.16
N THR A 49 -7.99 -10.29 -12.27
CA THR A 49 -7.41 -10.45 -13.60
C THR A 49 -7.20 -9.07 -14.22
N LEU A 50 -6.17 -8.95 -15.06
CA LEU A 50 -5.83 -7.72 -15.77
C LEU A 50 -5.91 -7.99 -17.27
N ASP A 51 -6.77 -7.23 -17.96
CA ASP A 51 -6.87 -7.19 -19.41
C ASP A 51 -5.72 -6.33 -19.97
N SER A 52 -4.71 -6.98 -20.54
CA SER A 52 -3.52 -6.30 -21.05
C SER A 52 -3.79 -5.46 -22.30
N GLU A 53 -4.86 -5.73 -23.04
CA GLU A 53 -5.22 -4.97 -24.25
C GLU A 53 -5.88 -3.64 -23.88
N ARG A 54 -6.67 -3.63 -22.79
CA ARG A 54 -7.27 -2.40 -22.24
C ARG A 54 -6.33 -1.60 -21.35
N CYS A 55 -5.23 -2.20 -20.88
CA CYS A 55 -4.32 -1.57 -19.93
C CYS A 55 -3.49 -0.47 -20.60
N ILE A 56 -3.72 0.79 -20.18
CA ILE A 56 -2.94 1.96 -20.64
C ILE A 56 -1.62 2.16 -19.89
N ARG A 57 -1.21 1.21 -19.04
CA ARG A 57 0.08 1.21 -18.33
C ARG A 57 0.33 2.47 -17.47
N CYS A 58 -0.72 2.98 -16.82
CA CYS A 58 -0.62 4.14 -15.92
C CYS A 58 -0.05 3.81 -14.53
N GLY A 59 -0.07 2.54 -14.12
CA GLY A 59 0.44 2.09 -12.82
C GLY A 59 -0.48 2.32 -11.62
N HIS A 60 -1.63 2.98 -11.75
CA HIS A 60 -2.53 3.31 -10.62
C HIS A 60 -2.94 2.08 -9.79
N CYS A 61 -3.24 0.96 -10.45
CA CYS A 61 -3.58 -0.29 -9.77
C CYS A 61 -2.42 -0.90 -9.00
N ALA A 62 -1.17 -0.67 -9.42
CA ALA A 62 0.02 -1.11 -8.71
C ALA A 62 0.20 -0.31 -7.42
N PHE A 63 0.07 1.02 -7.47
CA PHE A 63 0.12 1.87 -6.28
C PHE A 63 -1.01 1.55 -5.29
N ALA A 64 -2.22 1.22 -5.76
CA ALA A 64 -3.34 0.92 -4.88
C ALA A 64 -3.28 -0.48 -4.23
N CYS A 65 -2.37 -1.37 -4.65
CA CYS A 65 -2.39 -2.76 -4.20
C CYS A 65 -1.71 -2.92 -2.84
N PRO A 66 -2.44 -3.31 -1.77
CA PRO A 66 -1.87 -3.37 -0.42
C PRO A 66 -0.88 -4.53 -0.21
N VAL A 67 -0.77 -5.44 -1.18
CA VAL A 67 0.10 -6.64 -1.10
C VAL A 67 1.09 -6.71 -2.26
N ASP A 68 1.17 -5.67 -3.10
CA ASP A 68 2.03 -5.62 -4.28
C ASP A 68 1.86 -6.84 -5.19
N ALA A 69 0.61 -7.20 -5.48
CA ALA A 69 0.26 -8.36 -6.30
C ALA A 69 0.22 -8.08 -7.80
N LEU A 70 0.45 -6.84 -8.25
CA LEU A 70 0.48 -6.52 -9.68
C LEU A 70 1.90 -6.76 -10.20
N GLU A 71 2.02 -7.55 -11.26
CA GLU A 71 3.29 -7.92 -11.88
C GLU A 71 3.40 -7.33 -13.28
N ASN A 72 4.61 -6.91 -13.68
CA ASN A 72 4.90 -6.34 -14.99
C ASN A 72 3.99 -5.15 -15.40
N VAL A 73 3.43 -4.42 -14.42
CA VAL A 73 2.72 -3.16 -14.64
C VAL A 73 3.74 -2.02 -14.49
N PRO A 74 4.31 -1.47 -15.58
CA PRO A 74 5.27 -0.39 -15.44
C PRO A 74 4.58 0.86 -14.91
N THR A 75 5.27 1.61 -14.06
CA THR A 75 4.86 2.95 -13.65
C THR A 75 5.24 3.96 -14.73
N ALA A 76 4.46 5.05 -14.83
CA ALA A 76 4.68 6.06 -15.85
C ALA A 76 6.06 6.69 -15.70
N ARG A 77 6.83 6.75 -16.81
CA ARG A 77 8.08 7.50 -16.83
C ARG A 77 7.78 8.98 -16.97
N ARG A 78 8.30 9.79 -16.06
CA ARG A 78 8.06 11.24 -16.03
C ARG A 78 9.35 12.03 -16.17
N PRO A 79 9.33 13.14 -16.94
CA PRO A 79 10.45 14.05 -17.00
C PRO A 79 10.52 14.90 -15.73
N PHE A 80 11.74 15.13 -15.24
CA PHE A 80 11.98 15.97 -14.07
C PHE A 80 13.34 16.68 -14.16
N ARG A 81 13.46 17.83 -13.48
CA ARG A 81 14.70 18.57 -13.29
C ARG A 81 14.59 19.36 -11.99
N HIS A 82 15.69 19.67 -11.31
CA HIS A 82 15.70 20.61 -10.16
C HIS A 82 14.59 20.44 -9.12
N GLY A 83 14.27 19.20 -8.73
CA GLY A 83 13.25 18.94 -7.71
C GLY A 83 11.80 19.16 -8.19
N MET A 84 11.57 19.31 -9.50
CA MET A 84 10.25 19.50 -10.11
C MET A 84 9.97 18.47 -11.22
N LEU A 85 8.72 17.99 -11.29
CA LEU A 85 8.19 17.33 -12.49
C LEU A 85 7.90 18.38 -13.56
N VAL A 86 8.20 18.06 -14.82
CA VAL A 86 8.12 19.01 -15.93
C VAL A 86 7.52 18.35 -17.17
N ALA A 87 7.09 19.16 -18.12
CA ALA A 87 6.54 18.69 -19.40
C ALA A 87 7.55 17.85 -20.21
N PRO A 88 7.10 16.96 -21.12
CA PRO A 88 5.71 16.70 -21.49
C PRO A 88 4.93 15.87 -20.47
N PHE A 89 3.65 16.21 -20.27
CA PHE A 89 2.73 15.47 -19.41
C PHE A 89 1.93 14.43 -20.18
N THR A 90 1.65 13.31 -19.54
CA THR A 90 0.72 12.30 -20.05
C THR A 90 -0.72 12.77 -19.90
N ALA A 91 -1.60 12.29 -20.79
CA ALA A 91 -3.05 12.59 -20.72
C ALA A 91 -3.66 12.16 -19.38
N GLN A 92 -3.26 10.99 -18.87
CA GLN A 92 -3.60 10.56 -17.52
C GLN A 92 -2.66 11.22 -16.51
N ALA A 93 -3.20 12.03 -15.60
CA ALA A 93 -2.44 12.61 -14.51
C ALA A 93 -1.93 11.53 -13.54
N ALA A 94 -0.83 11.85 -12.84
CA ALA A 94 -0.33 11.03 -11.74
C ALA A 94 -1.38 10.89 -10.64
N SER A 95 -1.43 9.71 -10.00
CA SER A 95 -2.24 9.55 -8.79
C SER A 95 -1.54 10.23 -7.60
N VAL A 96 -2.28 10.47 -6.51
CA VAL A 96 -1.70 10.98 -5.26
C VAL A 96 -0.59 10.06 -4.75
N ASP A 97 -0.81 8.75 -4.79
CA ASP A 97 0.19 7.75 -4.39
C ASP A 97 1.45 7.81 -5.25
N GLU A 98 1.31 8.00 -6.57
CA GLU A 98 2.46 8.16 -7.46
C GLU A 98 3.27 9.42 -7.09
N LEU A 99 2.60 10.56 -6.92
CA LEU A 99 3.26 11.82 -6.54
C LEU A 99 3.92 11.73 -5.16
N LEU A 100 3.31 11.02 -4.21
CA LEU A 100 3.92 10.73 -2.92
C LEU A 100 5.18 9.87 -3.08
N MET A 101 5.21 8.89 -3.99
CA MET A 101 6.44 8.14 -4.26
C MET A 101 7.52 9.00 -4.93
N TRP A 102 7.16 9.98 -5.78
CA TRP A 102 8.12 10.98 -6.28
C TRP A 102 8.66 11.87 -5.16
N HIS A 103 7.82 12.23 -4.20
CA HIS A 103 8.21 12.96 -3.01
C HIS A 103 9.24 12.16 -2.19
N LEU A 104 9.02 10.86 -2.00
CA LEU A 104 9.87 10.00 -1.17
C LEU A 104 11.17 9.55 -1.86
N GLN A 105 11.11 9.13 -3.12
CA GLN A 105 12.26 8.50 -3.81
C GLN A 105 13.20 9.52 -4.46
N TYR A 106 12.67 10.65 -4.92
CA TYR A 106 13.42 11.64 -5.70
C TYR A 106 13.48 13.03 -5.05
N GLY A 107 12.82 13.23 -3.90
CA GLY A 107 12.80 14.54 -3.25
C GLY A 107 12.06 15.61 -4.06
N ILE A 108 11.20 15.22 -5.01
CA ILE A 108 10.44 16.17 -5.83
C ILE A 108 9.42 16.91 -4.96
N ARG A 109 9.33 18.23 -5.10
CA ARG A 109 8.42 19.11 -4.34
C ARG A 109 7.77 20.18 -5.22
N ALA A 110 7.82 20.03 -6.54
CA ALA A 110 7.18 20.99 -7.42
C ALA A 110 6.72 20.33 -8.74
N LEU A 111 5.77 20.98 -9.37
CA LEU A 111 5.26 20.64 -10.69
C LEU A 111 5.28 21.91 -11.54
N GLU A 112 6.12 21.94 -12.57
CA GLU A 112 6.16 23.03 -13.54
C GLU A 112 5.06 22.84 -14.59
N ILE A 113 3.99 23.63 -14.53
CA ILE A 113 2.80 23.40 -15.34
C ILE A 113 2.00 24.68 -15.57
N GLU A 114 1.35 24.75 -16.73
CA GLU A 114 0.27 25.72 -16.98
C GLU A 114 -1.03 25.17 -16.38
N PRO A 115 -1.56 25.73 -15.28
CA PRO A 115 -2.65 25.11 -14.50
C PRO A 115 -3.92 24.88 -15.32
N ASP A 116 -4.31 25.87 -16.13
CA ASP A 116 -5.55 25.84 -16.92
C ASP A 116 -5.51 24.79 -18.04
N ALA A 117 -4.32 24.50 -18.58
CA ALA A 117 -4.15 23.47 -19.60
C ALA A 117 -4.20 22.05 -19.02
N HIS A 118 -3.96 21.89 -17.72
CA HIS A 118 -3.80 20.58 -17.07
C HIS A 118 -4.51 20.48 -15.70
N PRO A 119 -5.84 20.72 -15.63
CA PRO A 119 -6.56 20.77 -14.36
C PRO A 119 -6.48 19.46 -13.55
N ALA A 120 -6.42 18.30 -14.21
CA ALA A 120 -6.29 17.01 -13.52
C ALA A 120 -4.99 16.88 -12.71
N TRP A 121 -3.91 17.48 -13.19
CA TRP A 121 -2.63 17.51 -12.49
C TRP A 121 -2.64 18.45 -11.30
N VAL A 122 -3.29 19.61 -11.46
CA VAL A 122 -3.51 20.57 -10.38
C VAL A 122 -4.29 19.92 -9.23
N LEU A 123 -5.37 19.19 -9.55
CA LEU A 123 -6.16 18.45 -8.57
C LEU A 123 -5.33 17.36 -7.87
N ALA A 124 -4.48 16.64 -8.60
CA ALA A 124 -3.61 15.62 -8.01
C ALA A 124 -2.60 16.22 -7.02
N VAL A 125 -1.98 17.36 -7.35
CA VAL A 125 -1.06 18.08 -6.44
C VAL A 125 -1.81 18.64 -5.23
N ALA A 126 -3.02 19.18 -5.41
CA ALA A 126 -3.83 19.67 -4.30
C ALA A 126 -4.20 18.53 -3.33
N ALA A 127 -4.64 17.38 -3.85
CA ALA A 127 -4.97 16.21 -3.05
C ALA A 127 -3.73 15.66 -2.31
N LEU A 128 -2.56 15.63 -2.98
CA LEU A 128 -1.29 15.30 -2.35
C LEU A 128 -0.96 16.25 -1.20
N ASN A 129 -1.13 17.56 -1.39
CA ASN A 129 -0.79 18.56 -0.36
C ASN A 129 -1.66 18.46 0.89
N ILE A 130 -2.91 18.02 0.77
CA ILE A 130 -3.77 17.69 1.92
C ILE A 130 -3.16 16.53 2.71
N GLN A 131 -2.72 15.47 2.00
CA GLN A 131 -2.09 14.33 2.64
C GLN A 131 -0.74 14.69 3.27
N LEU A 132 0.14 15.39 2.56
CA LEU A 132 1.44 15.82 3.10
C LEU A 132 1.28 16.71 4.33
N ASN A 133 0.29 17.62 4.34
CA ASN A 133 -0.02 18.42 5.52
C ASN A 133 -0.43 17.57 6.72
N ALA A 134 -1.27 16.55 6.52
CA ALA A 134 -1.64 15.61 7.59
C ALA A 134 -0.46 14.78 8.10
N LEU A 135 0.58 14.60 7.27
CA LEU A 135 1.82 13.89 7.62
C LEU A 135 2.91 14.81 8.19
N GLY A 136 2.71 16.14 8.18
CA GLY A 136 3.74 17.11 8.58
C GLY A 136 4.89 17.23 7.57
N GLU A 137 4.66 16.88 6.31
CA GLU A 137 5.66 16.85 5.24
C GLU A 137 5.61 18.11 4.34
N PRO A 138 6.72 18.50 3.70
CA PRO A 138 6.75 19.66 2.80
C PRO A 138 5.81 19.51 1.60
N GLN A 139 4.90 20.47 1.44
CA GLN A 139 3.94 20.52 0.34
C GLN A 139 4.60 20.83 -1.01
N TRP A 140 3.95 20.37 -2.08
CA TRP A 140 4.35 20.63 -3.45
C TRP A 140 3.85 21.99 -3.94
N GLN A 141 4.66 22.64 -4.78
CA GLN A 141 4.33 23.91 -5.42
C GLN A 141 3.99 23.73 -6.90
N LEU A 142 3.05 24.52 -7.40
CA LEU A 142 2.80 24.66 -8.84
C LEU A 142 3.61 25.84 -9.35
N ILE A 143 4.48 25.60 -10.33
CA ILE A 143 5.38 26.61 -10.90
C ILE A 143 4.95 26.86 -12.35
N PRO A 144 4.59 28.09 -12.74
CA PRO A 144 4.32 28.39 -14.14
C PRO A 144 5.58 28.18 -15.00
N PRO A 145 5.47 27.61 -16.20
CA PRO A 145 6.63 27.37 -17.06
C PRO A 145 7.30 28.69 -17.45
N THR A 146 8.63 28.73 -17.36
CA THR A 146 9.37 29.91 -17.80
C THR A 146 9.42 29.98 -19.32
N THR A 147 8.70 30.92 -19.93
CA THR A 147 8.82 31.21 -21.36
C THR A 147 10.17 31.87 -21.62
N LYS A 148 11.22 31.11 -21.92
CA LYS A 148 12.43 31.69 -22.53
C LYS A 148 12.09 32.00 -23.99
N PRO A 149 12.12 33.27 -24.46
CA PRO A 149 11.97 33.57 -25.87
C PRO A 149 13.11 32.87 -26.61
N VAL A 150 12.78 31.84 -27.39
CA VAL A 150 13.75 31.15 -28.22
C VAL A 150 14.12 32.09 -29.37
N ASN A 151 15.17 32.88 -29.18
CA ASN A 151 15.72 33.68 -30.26
C ASN A 151 16.57 32.76 -31.15
N VAL A 152 15.91 32.13 -32.14
CA VAL A 152 16.46 31.09 -33.02
C VAL A 152 17.75 31.56 -33.73
N PHE A 153 17.90 32.87 -33.94
CA PHE A 153 19.07 33.49 -34.59
C PHE A 153 20.31 33.65 -33.70
N ARG A 154 20.23 33.43 -32.38
CA ARG A 154 21.38 33.62 -31.45
C ARG A 154 21.93 32.34 -30.82
N ARG A 155 21.43 31.17 -31.21
CA ARG A 155 21.88 29.87 -30.66
C ARG A 155 23.32 29.49 -31.00
N HIS A 156 23.95 30.13 -31.99
CA HIS A 156 25.34 29.84 -32.36
C HIS A 156 26.40 30.60 -31.55
N LEU A 157 26.02 31.65 -30.80
CA LEU A 157 26.99 32.56 -30.14
C LEU A 157 26.98 32.51 -28.61
N LEU A 158 26.06 31.76 -28.00
CA LEU A 158 26.02 31.57 -26.55
C LEU A 158 25.94 30.08 -26.26
N HIS A 159 26.95 29.54 -25.59
CA HIS A 159 26.87 28.29 -24.86
C HIS A 159 25.89 28.45 -23.68
N VAL A 160 24.60 28.60 -23.97
CA VAL A 160 23.56 28.42 -22.97
C VAL A 160 23.53 26.93 -22.69
N SER A 161 23.93 26.52 -21.48
CA SER A 161 23.76 25.14 -21.05
C SER A 161 22.27 24.80 -21.13
N GLU A 162 21.91 23.88 -22.03
CA GLU A 162 20.59 23.27 -21.98
C GLU A 162 20.48 22.55 -20.64
N GLU A 163 19.52 22.98 -19.83
CA GLU A 163 19.28 22.42 -18.51
C GLU A 163 18.84 20.97 -18.67
N LYS A 164 19.62 20.03 -18.11
CA LYS A 164 19.48 18.60 -18.43
C LYS A 164 18.22 18.01 -17.78
N VAL A 165 17.16 17.82 -18.57
CA VAL A 165 15.96 17.09 -18.17
C VAL A 165 16.29 15.59 -18.05
N GLN A 166 15.92 15.00 -16.92
CA GLN A 166 16.02 13.56 -16.68
C GLN A 166 14.67 12.89 -16.82
N THR A 167 14.63 11.57 -17.00
CA THR A 167 13.38 10.81 -17.09
C THR A 167 13.49 9.54 -16.27
N ALA A 168 12.59 9.36 -15.31
CA ALA A 168 12.57 8.20 -14.44
C ALA A 168 11.12 7.79 -14.12
N SER A 169 10.97 6.70 -13.38
CA SER A 169 9.71 6.23 -12.84
C SER A 169 9.93 5.87 -11.37
N VAL A 170 8.87 5.82 -10.59
CA VAL A 170 8.92 5.49 -9.17
C VAL A 170 8.46 4.05 -8.92
N ASP A 171 8.98 3.43 -7.85
CA ASP A 171 8.50 2.13 -7.37
C ASP A 171 7.08 2.29 -6.78
N ALA A 172 6.14 1.44 -7.20
CA ALA A 172 4.75 1.46 -6.77
C ALA A 172 4.45 0.60 -5.53
N SER A 173 5.45 -0.08 -4.97
CA SER A 173 5.29 -1.00 -3.86
C SER A 173 4.84 -0.27 -2.59
N GLN A 174 3.74 -0.74 -2.02
CA GLN A 174 3.26 -0.32 -0.71
C GLN A 174 4.27 -0.68 0.38
N ARG A 175 4.99 -1.80 0.27
CA ARG A 175 6.08 -2.14 1.20
C ARG A 175 7.23 -1.13 1.15
N VAL A 176 7.62 -0.68 -0.04
CA VAL A 176 8.66 0.35 -0.21
C VAL A 176 8.17 1.68 0.38
N ARG A 177 6.94 2.10 0.10
CA ARG A 177 6.32 3.28 0.72
C ARG A 177 6.37 3.22 2.24
N ARG A 178 5.90 2.12 2.82
CA ARG A 178 5.88 1.97 4.28
C ARG A 178 7.27 1.96 4.91
N SER A 179 8.25 1.39 4.20
CA SER A 179 9.66 1.41 4.64
C SER A 179 10.30 2.81 4.53
N GLY A 180 9.85 3.63 3.58
CA GLY A 180 10.31 5.01 3.39
C GLY A 180 9.75 6.01 4.40
N MET A 181 8.61 5.69 5.05
CA MET A 181 7.98 6.55 6.06
C MET A 181 7.68 5.81 7.38
N PRO A 182 8.68 5.25 8.06
CA PRO A 182 8.46 4.40 9.24
C PRO A 182 7.86 5.15 10.44
N HIS A 183 7.99 6.48 10.48
CA HIS A 183 7.44 7.33 11.53
C HIS A 183 5.95 7.64 11.33
N VAL A 184 5.45 7.51 10.10
CA VAL A 184 4.03 7.70 9.76
C VAL A 184 3.26 6.41 9.93
N GLN A 185 2.00 6.53 10.33
CA GLN A 185 1.01 5.46 10.34
C GLN A 185 -0.15 5.86 9.43
N GLU A 186 -0.32 5.09 8.35
CA GLU A 186 -1.46 5.23 7.43
C GLU A 186 -2.59 4.24 7.75
N HIS A 187 -2.28 3.21 8.54
CA HIS A 187 -3.21 2.15 8.90
C HIS A 187 -3.05 1.80 10.38
N ALA A 188 -4.16 1.75 11.11
CA ALA A 188 -4.21 1.27 12.48
C ALA A 188 -4.74 -0.15 12.55
N VAL A 189 -4.18 -0.97 13.44
CA VAL A 189 -4.73 -2.27 13.82
C VAL A 189 -5.53 -2.08 15.09
N LEU A 190 -6.84 -2.33 15.01
CA LEU A 190 -7.75 -2.22 16.13
C LEU A 190 -8.01 -3.61 16.68
N LEU A 191 -7.76 -3.83 17.97
CA LEU A 191 -8.00 -5.10 18.66
C LEU A 191 -9.12 -4.95 19.68
N ASP A 192 -10.13 -5.82 19.59
CA ASP A 192 -11.14 -6.02 20.61
C ASP A 192 -10.66 -7.11 21.57
N ALA A 193 -10.14 -6.69 22.73
CA ALA A 193 -9.61 -7.60 23.74
C ALA A 193 -10.70 -8.48 24.38
N VAL A 194 -11.97 -8.08 24.33
CA VAL A 194 -13.09 -8.85 24.90
C VAL A 194 -13.41 -10.04 24.01
N ASN A 195 -13.46 -9.84 22.69
CA ASN A 195 -13.80 -10.89 21.74
C ASN A 195 -12.57 -11.67 21.21
N CYS A 196 -11.36 -11.19 21.46
CA CYS A 196 -10.15 -11.85 20.99
C CYS A 196 -9.84 -13.10 21.82
N VAL A 197 -9.73 -14.24 21.13
CA VAL A 197 -9.43 -15.54 21.75
C VAL A 197 -7.95 -15.93 21.66
N LEU A 198 -7.07 -14.99 21.29
CA LEU A 198 -5.61 -15.17 21.22
C LEU A 198 -5.16 -16.41 20.41
N CYS A 199 -5.86 -16.71 19.30
CA CYS A 199 -5.61 -17.91 18.48
C CYS A 199 -4.36 -17.83 17.56
N GLY A 200 -3.73 -16.65 17.47
CA GLY A 200 -2.54 -16.43 16.63
C GLY A 200 -2.79 -16.38 15.11
N ALA A 201 -4.03 -16.47 14.64
CA ALA A 201 -4.32 -16.45 13.20
C ALA A 201 -3.89 -15.12 12.54
N CYS A 202 -4.12 -13.99 13.20
CA CYS A 202 -3.78 -12.66 12.68
C CYS A 202 -2.25 -12.44 12.55
N GLU A 203 -1.45 -12.94 13.48
CA GLU A 203 0.02 -12.92 13.40
C GLU A 203 0.51 -13.76 12.21
N ARG A 204 0.02 -15.00 12.07
CA ARG A 204 0.46 -15.92 11.01
C ARG A 204 0.20 -15.39 9.59
N VAL A 205 -0.89 -14.65 9.38
CA VAL A 205 -1.22 -14.09 8.06
C VAL A 205 -0.59 -12.73 7.79
N CYS A 206 0.04 -12.11 8.80
CA CYS A 206 0.61 -10.78 8.67
C CYS A 206 2.01 -10.84 8.03
N GLN A 207 2.07 -10.78 6.70
CA GLN A 207 3.34 -10.75 5.96
C GLN A 207 4.26 -9.59 6.40
N GLN A 208 3.68 -8.46 6.81
CA GLN A 208 4.42 -7.29 7.29
C GLN A 208 4.87 -7.40 8.75
N GLN A 209 4.56 -8.50 9.44
CA GLN A 209 4.97 -8.74 10.83
C GLN A 209 4.54 -7.61 11.79
N VAL A 210 3.44 -6.92 11.46
CA VAL A 210 2.85 -5.82 12.26
C VAL A 210 2.30 -6.35 13.58
N ILE A 211 1.77 -7.57 13.58
CA ILE A 211 1.17 -8.22 14.75
C ILE A 211 2.13 -9.30 15.22
N LYS A 212 2.50 -9.26 16.51
CA LYS A 212 3.35 -10.26 17.16
C LYS A 212 2.70 -10.73 18.45
N ILE A 213 2.73 -12.03 18.70
CA ILE A 213 2.23 -12.63 19.95
C ILE A 213 3.38 -13.40 20.58
N ASP A 214 3.84 -12.93 21.74
CA ASP A 214 4.85 -13.60 22.54
C ASP A 214 4.21 -14.42 23.68
N GLU A 215 4.95 -14.73 24.74
CA GLU A 215 4.42 -15.52 25.85
C GLU A 215 3.41 -14.78 26.74
N LEU A 216 3.50 -13.46 26.81
CA LEU A 216 2.75 -12.63 27.78
C LEU A 216 2.02 -11.45 27.13
N ALA A 217 2.31 -11.12 25.88
CA ALA A 217 1.74 -9.96 25.21
C ALA A 217 1.49 -10.18 23.72
N LEU A 218 0.42 -9.55 23.24
CA LEU A 218 0.20 -9.26 21.84
C LEU A 218 0.68 -7.82 21.58
N ARG A 219 1.61 -7.64 20.65
CA ARG A 219 2.14 -6.33 20.25
C ARG A 219 1.74 -6.01 18.83
N THR A 220 1.45 -4.75 18.56
CA THR A 220 1.22 -4.25 17.21
C THR A 220 2.12 -3.05 16.93
N ASP A 221 2.90 -3.10 15.85
CA ASP A 221 3.61 -1.95 15.29
C ASP A 221 3.14 -1.71 13.86
N ALA A 222 2.25 -0.74 13.70
CA ALA A 222 1.53 -0.52 12.45
C ALA A 222 2.28 0.38 11.45
N ALA A 223 3.51 0.81 11.75
CA ALA A 223 4.35 1.60 10.83
C ALA A 223 4.48 0.92 9.44
N ARG A 224 4.56 -0.41 9.43
CA ARG A 224 4.69 -1.24 8.23
C ARG A 224 3.37 -1.79 7.69
N CYS A 225 2.23 -1.42 8.30
CA CYS A 225 0.94 -1.92 7.86
C CYS A 225 0.57 -1.32 6.51
N THR A 226 0.26 -2.18 5.54
CA THR A 226 -0.15 -1.79 4.18
C THR A 226 -1.67 -1.77 4.00
N GLY A 227 -2.45 -2.01 5.06
CA GLY A 227 -3.90 -2.03 4.98
C GLY A 227 -4.49 -3.24 4.26
N CYS A 228 -3.75 -4.34 4.11
CA CYS A 228 -4.23 -5.53 3.38
C CYS A 228 -5.45 -6.20 4.01
N ASN A 229 -5.76 -5.92 5.28
CA ASN A 229 -6.92 -6.44 6.02
C ASN A 229 -6.98 -7.99 6.18
N ASN A 230 -5.93 -8.73 5.83
CA ASN A 230 -5.87 -10.20 5.98
C ASN A 230 -6.14 -10.66 7.43
N CYS A 231 -5.66 -9.89 8.42
CA CYS A 231 -5.84 -10.22 9.84
C CYS A 231 -7.32 -10.21 10.25
N ALA A 232 -8.11 -9.27 9.73
CA ALA A 232 -9.55 -9.20 9.98
C ALA A 232 -10.29 -10.35 9.28
N VAL A 233 -9.93 -10.64 8.03
CA VAL A 233 -10.54 -11.71 7.23
C VAL A 233 -10.35 -13.08 7.86
N VAL A 234 -9.19 -13.36 8.46
CA VAL A 234 -8.91 -14.65 9.11
C VAL A 234 -9.47 -14.74 10.53
N CYS A 235 -9.92 -13.64 11.13
CA CYS A 235 -10.31 -13.61 12.53
C CYS A 235 -11.67 -14.30 12.76
N PRO A 236 -11.72 -15.44 13.47
CA PRO A 236 -12.97 -16.19 13.65
C PRO A 236 -13.99 -15.46 14.55
N THR A 237 -13.53 -14.54 15.39
CA THR A 237 -14.37 -13.76 16.32
C THR A 237 -14.56 -12.31 15.89
N LYS A 238 -14.02 -11.92 14.72
CA LYS A 238 -14.05 -10.53 14.23
C LYS A 238 -13.47 -9.52 15.23
N ALA A 239 -12.56 -9.96 16.09
CA ALA A 239 -11.96 -9.17 17.15
C ALA A 239 -10.77 -8.30 16.70
N ILE A 240 -10.48 -8.24 15.40
CA ILE A 240 -9.39 -7.42 14.86
C ILE A 240 -9.82 -6.78 13.55
N ALA A 241 -9.44 -5.52 13.34
CA ALA A 241 -9.74 -4.76 12.14
C ALA A 241 -8.56 -3.86 11.75
N THR A 242 -8.49 -3.44 10.48
CA THR A 242 -7.62 -2.36 10.04
C THR A 242 -8.43 -1.12 9.70
N LYS A 243 -7.94 0.07 10.08
CA LYS A 243 -8.57 1.36 9.77
C LYS A 243 -7.55 2.32 9.15
N ALA A 244 -7.92 3.02 8.08
CA ALA A 244 -7.10 4.11 7.54
C ALA A 244 -7.03 5.26 8.56
N VAL A 245 -5.82 5.75 8.82
CA VAL A 245 -5.53 6.84 9.74
C VAL A 245 -4.42 7.72 9.14
N ALA A 246 -4.23 8.92 9.66
CA ALA A 246 -3.06 9.73 9.38
C ALA A 246 -2.50 10.20 10.73
N GLY A 247 -1.25 9.84 11.02
CA GLY A 247 -0.61 10.21 12.27
C GLY A 247 0.74 9.54 12.47
N VAL A 248 1.31 9.72 13.65
CA VAL A 248 2.57 9.09 14.06
C VAL A 248 2.32 7.63 14.43
N SER A 249 3.25 6.73 14.04
CA SER A 249 3.18 5.33 14.45
C SER A 249 3.25 5.19 15.96
N GLN A 250 2.22 4.56 16.54
CA GLN A 250 2.17 4.23 17.95
C GLN A 250 2.02 2.73 18.13
N PRO A 251 3.10 2.03 18.56
CA PRO A 251 3.00 0.64 18.92
C PRO A 251 2.02 0.43 20.08
N ALA A 252 1.21 -0.61 20.01
CA ALA A 252 0.31 -1.00 21.09
C ALA A 252 0.73 -2.35 21.69
N THR A 253 0.55 -2.50 23.00
CA THR A 253 0.84 -3.74 23.73
C THR A 253 -0.38 -4.15 24.54
N PHE A 254 -0.82 -5.39 24.34
CA PHE A 254 -1.95 -5.99 25.04
C PHE A 254 -1.42 -7.20 25.82
N THR A 255 -1.27 -7.04 27.13
CA THR A 255 -0.80 -8.11 28.02
C THR A 255 -1.91 -9.10 28.30
N PHE A 256 -1.58 -10.39 28.29
CA PHE A 256 -2.52 -11.46 28.62
C PHE A 256 -1.87 -12.46 29.58
N THR A 257 -2.69 -13.33 30.16
CA THR A 257 -2.23 -14.42 31.02
C THR A 257 -2.52 -15.76 30.38
N ARG A 258 -1.68 -16.76 30.69
CA ARG A 258 -1.92 -18.16 30.32
C ARG A 258 -2.48 -18.91 31.52
N LYS A 259 -3.55 -19.65 31.31
CA LYS A 259 -4.25 -20.44 32.33
C LYS A 259 -4.51 -21.85 31.82
N VAL A 260 -4.70 -22.81 32.72
CA VAL A 260 -5.10 -24.17 32.36
C VAL A 260 -6.61 -24.31 32.53
N CYS A 261 -7.31 -24.74 31.48
CA CYS A 261 -8.76 -24.91 31.54
C CYS A 261 -9.14 -26.12 32.40
N PRO A 262 -10.08 -25.98 33.37
CA PRO A 262 -10.46 -27.07 34.28
C PRO A 262 -11.13 -28.24 33.55
N ASP A 263 -11.87 -27.99 32.46
CA ASP A 263 -12.60 -29.06 31.77
C ASP A 263 -11.71 -29.84 30.81
N CYS A 264 -11.00 -29.12 29.92
CA CYS A 264 -10.23 -29.76 28.87
C CYS A 264 -8.75 -29.99 29.22
N ARG A 265 -8.26 -29.39 30.32
CA ARG A 265 -6.87 -29.40 30.78
C ARG A 265 -5.86 -28.80 29.79
N ARG A 266 -6.34 -28.08 28.77
CA ARG A 266 -5.46 -27.35 27.83
C ARG A 266 -5.13 -25.96 28.36
N THR A 267 -3.89 -25.53 28.10
CA THR A 267 -3.48 -24.14 28.32
C THR A 267 -4.18 -23.23 27.31
N PHE A 268 -4.69 -22.10 27.78
CA PHE A 268 -5.27 -21.06 26.95
C PHE A 268 -4.79 -19.68 27.41
N ALA A 269 -4.77 -18.73 26.49
CA ALA A 269 -4.44 -17.34 26.79
C ALA A 269 -5.72 -16.51 26.89
N THR A 270 -5.74 -15.53 27.79
CA THR A 270 -6.88 -14.61 27.97
C THR A 270 -6.41 -13.24 28.46
N PHE A 271 -7.08 -12.20 27.96
CA PHE A 271 -6.95 -10.82 28.45
C PHE A 271 -7.68 -10.59 29.77
N THR A 272 -8.62 -11.46 30.14
CA THR A 272 -9.50 -11.31 31.31
C THR A 272 -9.01 -12.15 32.49
N ALA A 273 -8.83 -11.52 33.65
CA ALA A 273 -8.36 -12.21 34.86
C ALA A 273 -9.42 -13.19 35.41
N GLU A 274 -10.70 -12.96 35.11
CA GLU A 274 -11.85 -13.72 35.60
C GLU A 274 -12.10 -15.00 34.80
N ASP A 275 -11.57 -15.09 33.57
CA ASP A 275 -11.76 -16.26 32.72
C ASP A 275 -11.15 -17.52 33.35
N LYS A 276 -12.01 -18.49 33.65
CA LYS A 276 -11.61 -19.80 34.22
C LYS A 276 -11.56 -20.90 33.16
N ARG A 277 -12.35 -20.81 32.09
CA ARG A 277 -12.49 -21.83 31.03
C ARG A 277 -11.90 -21.31 29.72
N CYS A 278 -11.37 -22.20 28.87
CA CYS A 278 -10.86 -21.78 27.57
C CYS A 278 -12.00 -21.40 26.60
N PRO A 279 -11.72 -20.62 25.54
CA PRO A 279 -12.74 -20.18 24.58
C PRO A 279 -13.53 -21.30 23.89
N ILE A 280 -12.95 -22.51 23.79
CA ILE A 280 -13.65 -23.68 23.26
C ILE A 280 -14.67 -24.17 24.29
N CYS A 281 -14.22 -24.48 25.51
CA CYS A 281 -15.10 -25.00 26.57
C CYS A 281 -16.20 -24.02 26.96
N GLN A 282 -15.95 -22.71 26.92
CA GLN A 282 -16.98 -21.68 27.15
C GLN A 282 -18.14 -21.76 26.15
N ARG A 283 -17.90 -22.19 24.91
CA ARG A 283 -18.92 -22.29 23.85
C ARG A 283 -19.69 -23.59 23.83
N HIS A 284 -19.24 -24.60 24.57
CA HIS A 284 -19.95 -25.87 24.71
C HIS A 284 -20.73 -25.86 26.03
N GLU A 285 -22.04 -25.62 25.96
CA GLU A 285 -22.96 -25.81 27.09
C GLU A 285 -23.26 -27.29 27.36
N TYR A 286 -23.12 -28.17 26.36
CA TYR A 286 -23.30 -29.61 26.51
C TYR A 286 -22.05 -30.37 26.10
N GLY A 287 -21.51 -31.16 27.04
CA GLY A 287 -20.24 -31.86 26.93
C GLY A 287 -20.23 -32.91 25.82
N MET A 288 -19.58 -32.58 24.69
CA MET A 288 -19.11 -33.58 23.73
C MET A 288 -17.81 -34.23 24.24
N ARG A 289 -17.89 -34.92 25.37
CA ARG A 289 -16.92 -35.95 25.76
C ARG A 289 -17.70 -37.23 25.98
N GLY A 290 -17.79 -38.03 24.91
CA GLY A 290 -18.00 -39.47 25.04
C GLY A 290 -16.97 -40.01 26.02
N ARG A 291 -17.46 -40.77 26.99
CA ARG A 291 -16.65 -41.61 27.88
C ARG A 291 -15.86 -42.62 27.07
#